data_AF-A0A4Q2Y5S6-F1
#
_entry.id   AF-A0A4Q2Y5S6-F1
#
_cell.length_a   1.000
_cell.length_b   1.000
_cell.length_c   1.000
_cell.angle_alpha   90.00
_cell.angle_beta   90.00
_cell.angle_gamma   90.00
#
_symmetry.space_group_name_H-M   'P 1'
#
loop_
_entity.id
_entity.type
_entity.pdbx_description
1 polymer ?
#
loop_
_entity_poly.entity_id
_entity_poly.type
_entity_poly.pdbx_seq_one_letter_code
_entity_poly.pdbx_strand_id
1 'polypeptide(L)' 'MDPLILTASSALAAGDPLRALNLVALREDAAGLALRGIAMARLGDLDQSRALLRRAARAFGTREPVAHARCVV' A
#
# COMPACT_ATOMS: atom_id res chain seq x y z
N MET A 1 16.50 -0.98 -2.71
CA MET A 1 15.16 -0.75 -3.30
C MET A 1 14.53 -2.10 -3.57
N ASP A 2 13.28 -2.32 -3.14
CA ASP A 2 12.58 -3.59 -3.38
C ASP A 2 11.93 -3.56 -4.79
N PRO A 3 12.36 -4.40 -5.74
CA PRO A 3 11.86 -4.38 -7.12
C PRO A 3 10.36 -4.65 -7.22
N LEU A 4 9.79 -5.42 -6.28
CA LEU A 4 8.37 -5.76 -6.27
C LEU A 4 7.53 -4.54 -5.92
N ILE A 5 7.97 -3.72 -4.96
CA ILE A 5 7.30 -2.47 -4.56
C ILE A 5 7.26 -1.48 -5.72
N LEU A 6 8.37 -1.34 -6.46
CA LEU A 6 8.42 -0.47 -7.64
C LEU A 6 7.47 -0.96 -8.74
N THR A 7 7.47 -2.27 -9.00
CA THR A 7 6.60 -2.88 -10.02
C THR A 7 5.13 -2.74 -9.65
N ALA A 8 4.77 -2.97 -8.40
CA ALA A 8 3.40 -2.81 -7.91
C ALA A 8 2.94 -1.34 -7.94
N SER A 9 3.81 -0.40 -7.58
CA SER A 9 3.52 1.04 -7.67
C SER A 9 3.26 1.47 -9.12
N SER A 10 4.06 0.97 -10.06
CA SER A 10 3.87 1.22 -11.49
C SER A 10 2.56 0.61 -12.00
N ALA A 11 2.20 -0.60 -11.59
CA ALA A 11 0.93 -1.23 -11.93
C ALA A 11 -0.27 -0.40 -11.43
N LEU A 12 -0.21 0.12 -10.19
CA LEU A 12 -1.23 1.05 -9.70
C LEU A 12 -1.27 2.35 -10.51
N ALA A 13 -0.12 2.91 -10.89
CA ALA A 13 -0.10 4.11 -11.74
C ALA A 13 -0.74 3.88 -13.11
N ALA A 14 -0.58 2.68 -13.67
CA ALA A 14 -1.19 2.25 -14.93
C ALA A 14 -2.69 1.89 -14.80
N GLY A 15 -3.26 1.91 -13.58
CA GLY A 15 -4.67 1.58 -13.36
C GLY A 15 -4.95 0.07 -13.24
N ASP A 16 -3.93 -0.75 -12.97
CA ASP A 16 -4.04 -2.19 -12.78
C ASP A 16 -3.86 -2.58 -11.29
N PRO A 17 -4.92 -2.44 -10.46
CA PRO A 17 -4.86 -2.78 -9.04
C PRO A 17 -4.73 -4.28 -8.79
N LEU A 18 -5.23 -5.15 -9.68
CA LEU A 18 -5.13 -6.61 -9.52
C LEU A 18 -3.70 -7.09 -9.70
N ARG A 19 -2.98 -6.58 -10.69
CA ARG A 19 -1.55 -6.86 -10.86
C ARG A 19 -0.73 -6.37 -9.68
N ALA A 20 -1.05 -5.20 -9.14
CA ALA A 20 -0.39 -4.70 -7.93
C ALA A 20 -0.63 -5.64 -6.74
N LEU A 21 -1.88 -6.08 -6.52
CA LEU A 21 -2.22 -7.03 -5.47
C LEU A 21 -1.45 -8.35 -5.60
N ASN A 22 -1.37 -8.93 -6.80
CA ASN A 22 -0.61 -10.18 -7.01
C ASN A 22 0.86 -10.08 -6.59
N LEU A 23 1.46 -8.89 -6.66
CA LEU A 23 2.86 -8.66 -6.27
C LEU A 23 3.04 -8.45 -4.76
N VAL A 24 2.04 -7.90 -4.07
CA VAL A 24 2.16 -7.50 -2.64
C VAL A 24 1.18 -8.20 -1.70
N ALA A 25 0.40 -9.19 -2.16
CA ALA A 25 -0.66 -9.88 -1.42
C ALA A 25 -0.21 -10.66 -0.18
N LEU A 26 1.08 -11.02 -0.09
CA LEU A 26 1.64 -11.74 1.06
C LEU A 26 2.56 -10.87 1.93
N ARG A 27 2.75 -9.59 1.55
CA ARG A 27 3.66 -8.70 2.24
C ARG A 27 2.99 -8.00 3.41
N GLU A 28 3.70 -7.94 4.54
CA GLU A 28 3.28 -7.25 5.76
C GLU A 28 4.21 -6.09 6.17
N ASP A 29 5.20 -5.75 5.35
CA ASP A 29 5.97 -4.53 5.54
C ASP A 29 5.15 -3.26 5.23
N ALA A 30 5.63 -2.13 5.72
CA ALA A 30 4.91 -0.86 5.64
C ALA A 30 4.51 -0.47 4.21
N ALA A 31 5.41 -0.62 3.23
CA ALA A 31 5.14 -0.30 1.84
C ALA A 31 4.17 -1.29 1.19
N GLY A 32 4.32 -2.59 1.47
CA GLY A 32 3.39 -3.63 1.02
C GLY A 32 1.95 -3.39 1.51
N LEU A 33 1.80 -3.04 2.80
CA LEU A 33 0.51 -2.70 3.41
C LEU A 33 -0.11 -1.42 2.83
N ALA A 34 0.70 -0.43 2.46
CA ALA A 34 0.22 0.79 1.82
C ALA A 34 -0.31 0.51 0.41
N LEU A 35 0.44 -0.21 -0.43
CA LEU A 35 0.07 -0.51 -1.82
C LEU A 35 -1.18 -1.42 -1.90
N ARG A 36 -1.17 -2.55 -1.18
CA ARG A 36 -2.19 -2.84 -0.16
C ARG A 36 -3.55 -2.13 -0.25
N GLY A 37 -3.71 -1.21 0.70
CA GLY A 37 -4.91 -0.40 0.86
C GLY A 37 -5.21 0.49 -0.33
N ILE A 38 -4.21 1.01 -1.05
CA ILE A 38 -4.45 1.83 -2.25
C ILE A 38 -5.15 1.01 -3.34
N ALA A 39 -4.72 -0.23 -3.57
CA ALA A 39 -5.36 -1.13 -4.52
C ALA A 39 -6.81 -1.44 -4.12
N MET A 40 -7.05 -1.75 -2.84
CA MET A 40 -8.39 -2.03 -2.30
C MET A 40 -9.33 -0.82 -2.43
N ALA A 41 -8.84 0.40 -2.15
CA ALA A 41 -9.64 1.61 -2.32
C ALA A 41 -10.10 1.82 -3.77
N ARG A 42 -9.24 1.50 -4.75
CA ARG A 42 -9.57 1.60 -6.17
C ARG A 42 -10.59 0.55 -6.62
N LEU A 43 -10.64 -0.59 -5.93
CA LEU A 43 -11.64 -1.64 -6.17
C LEU A 43 -12.97 -1.37 -5.43
N GLY A 44 -13.03 -0.31 -4.61
CA GLY A 44 -14.23 0.08 -3.86
C GLY A 44 -14.28 -0.44 -2.42
N ASP A 45 -13.30 -1.23 -1.98
CA ASP A 45 -13.23 -1.72 -0.59
C ASP A 45 -12.51 -0.71 0.31
N LEU A 46 -13.26 0.33 0.70
CA LEU A 46 -12.76 1.44 1.50
C LEU A 46 -12.48 1.06 2.96
N ASP A 47 -13.26 0.13 3.53
CA ASP A 47 -13.09 -0.28 4.92
C ASP A 47 -11.82 -1.11 5.09
N GLN A 48 -11.60 -2.09 4.20
CA GLN A 48 -10.36 -2.86 4.20
C GLN A 48 -9.16 -1.95 3.87
N SER A 49 -9.32 -1.00 2.94
CA SER A 49 -8.28 -0.03 2.62
C SER A 49 -7.84 0.79 3.84
N ARG A 50 -8.78 1.38 4.57
CA ARG A 50 -8.50 2.18 5.77
C ARG A 50 -7.82 1.37 6.86
N ALA A 51 -8.21 0.11 7.03
CA ALA A 51 -7.55 -0.78 7.99
C ALA A 51 -6.08 -1.03 7.62
N LEU A 52 -5.80 -1.27 6.34
CA LEU A 52 -4.45 -1.50 5.84
C LEU A 52 -3.58 -0.24 5.92
N LEU A 53 -4.11 0.92 5.54
CA LEU A 53 -3.37 2.20 5.59
C LEU A 53 -3.02 2.59 7.04
N ARG A 54 -3.91 2.38 8.01
CA ARG A 54 -3.60 2.58 9.43
C ARG A 54 -2.49 1.64 9.93
N ARG A 55 -2.48 0.37 9.48
CA ARG A 55 -1.39 -0.56 9.80
C ARG A 55 -0.07 -0.11 9.14
N ALA A 56 -0.12 0.33 7.89
CA ALA A 56 1.04 0.86 7.17
C ALA A 56 1.63 2.09 7.87
N ALA A 57 0.79 3.04 8.29
CA ALA A 57 1.22 4.22 9.05
C ALA A 57 1.97 3.82 10.32
N ARG A 58 1.44 2.87 11.10
CA ARG A 58 2.10 2.35 12.30
C ARG A 58 3.44 1.68 11.98
N ALA A 59 3.54 0.97 10.86
CA ALA A 59 4.75 0.28 10.44
C ALA A 59 5.86 1.23 9.93
N PHE A 60 5.51 2.34 9.26
CA PHE A 60 6.48 3.39 8.86
C PHE A 60 7.07 4.13 10.07
N GLY A 61 6.24 4.39 11.09
CA GLY A 61 6.66 5.04 12.33
C GLY A 61 7.35 6.39 12.12
N THR A 62 8.19 6.78 13.08
CA THR A 62 8.90 8.08 13.08
C THR A 62 10.14 8.12 12.17
N ARG A 63 10.58 6.97 11.64
CA ARG A 63 11.75 6.87 10.76
C ARG A 63 11.45 7.32 9.34
N GLU A 64 10.21 7.19 8.90
CA GLU A 64 9.74 7.60 7.58
C GLU A 64 8.53 8.55 7.70
N PRO A 65 8.72 9.78 8.21
CA PRO A 65 7.62 10.67 8.59
C PRO A 65 6.73 11.06 7.41
N VAL A 66 7.32 11.20 6.21
CA VAL A 66 6.57 11.51 4.99
C VAL A 66 5.68 10.34 4.58
N ALA A 67 6.21 9.10 4.62
CA ALA A 67 5.44 7.91 4.27
C ALA A 67 4.33 7.65 5.30
N HIS A 68 4.61 7.87 6.58
CA HIS A 68 3.63 7.84 7.65
C HIS A 68 2.47 8.80 7.37
N ALA A 69 2.77 10.09 7.15
CA ALA A 69 1.75 11.12 6.91
C ALA A 69 0.84 10.80 5.71
N ARG A 70 1.39 10.19 4.65
CA ARG A 70 0.61 9.76 3.47
C ARG A 70 -0.36 8.61 3.75
N CYS A 71 -0.12 7.83 4.78
CA CYS A 71 -0.95 6.70 5.17
C CYS A 71 -1.95 7.04 6.29
N VAL A 72 -1.93 8.28 6.80
CA VAL A 72 -2.92 8.76 7.78
C VAL A 72 -4.23 8.98 7.03
N VAL A 73 -5.26 8.21 7.40
CA VAL A 73 -6.63 8.22 6.85
C VAL A 73 -7.66 8.19 7.96
#